data_AF-A0AAU4IQ72-F1
#
_entry.id   AF-A0AAU4IQ72-F1
#
_cell.length_a   1.000
_cell.length_b   1.000
_cell.length_c   1.000
_cell.angle_alpha   90.00
_cell.angle_beta   90.00
_cell.angle_gamma   90.00
#
_symmetry.space_group_name_H-M   'P 1'
#
loop_
_entity.id
_entity.type
_entity.pdbx_description
1 polymer ?
#
loop_
_entity_poly.entity_id
_entity_poly.type
_entity_poly.pdbx_seq_one_letter_code
_entity_poly.pdbx_strand_id
1 'polypeptide(L)' 'MTMFLVVLQHTEGGTATMGEWAVEDTARRTYRRWLGLYGSQPTAVIQLIEETAEGRQVLRIWTNQGETVEEPESRS' A
#
# COMPACT_ATOMS: atom_id res chain seq x y z
N MET A 1 9.67 11.35 -11.62
CA MET A 1 8.28 10.94 -11.85
C MET A 1 7.83 10.25 -10.57
N THR A 2 6.65 10.56 -10.05
CA THR A 2 6.09 9.86 -8.89
C THR A 2 5.15 8.78 -9.39
N MET A 3 5.28 7.57 -8.85
CA MET A 3 4.39 6.45 -9.06
C MET A 3 3.81 6.01 -7.72
N PHE A 4 2.59 5.50 -7.76
CA PHE A 4 1.90 4.96 -6.59
C PHE A 4 1.68 3.47 -6.81
N LEU A 5 2.20 2.66 -5.91
CA LEU A 5 2.10 1.21 -5.96
C LEU A 5 1.11 0.74 -4.90
N VAL A 6 0.27 -0.21 -5.26
CA VAL A 6 -0.52 -0.96 -4.28
C VAL A 6 -0.06 -2.41 -4.34
N VAL A 7 0.37 -2.92 -3.20
CA VAL A 7 0.91 -4.27 -3.05
C VAL A 7 -0.01 -5.05 -2.12
N LEU A 8 -0.42 -6.24 -2.55
CA LEU A 8 -1.18 -7.21 -1.76
C LEU A 8 -0.33 -8.47 -1.63
N GLN A 9 0.01 -8.82 -0.41
CA GLN A 9 0.59 -10.11 -0.07
C GLN A 9 -0.50 -10.93 0.64
N HIS A 10 -0.82 -12.11 0.11
CA HIS A 10 -1.79 -13.00 0.76
C HIS A 10 -1.23 -13.66 2.03
N THR A 11 0.10 -13.79 2.08
CA THR A 11 0.88 -14.24 3.22
C THR A 11 2.08 -13.34 3.36
N GLU A 12 2.46 -13.01 4.58
CA GLU A 12 3.68 -12.24 4.86
C GLU A 12 4.90 -12.90 4.20
N GLY A 13 5.64 -12.13 3.37
CA GLY A 13 6.79 -12.62 2.62
C GLY A 13 6.45 -13.56 1.44
N GLY A 14 5.17 -13.74 1.12
CA GLY A 14 4.69 -14.57 0.02
C GLY A 14 4.56 -13.85 -1.31
N THR A 15 3.93 -14.51 -2.28
CA THR A 15 3.67 -13.93 -3.60
C THR A 15 2.82 -12.67 -3.48
N ALA A 16 3.35 -11.58 -4.05
CA ALA A 16 2.67 -10.29 -4.06
C ALA A 16 1.93 -10.07 -5.38
N THR A 17 0.68 -9.61 -5.29
CA THR A 17 -0.01 -8.96 -6.40
C THR A 17 0.25 -7.47 -6.31
N MET A 18 0.71 -6.86 -7.40
CA MET A 18 1.06 -5.44 -7.44
C MET A 18 0.32 -4.74 -8.58
N GLY A 19 -0.12 -3.51 -8.31
CA GLY A 19 -0.51 -2.54 -9.34
C GLY A 19 0.25 -1.23 -9.17
N GLU A 20 0.39 -0.49 -10.27
CA GLU A 20 1.14 0.77 -10.34
C GLU A 20 0.31 1.83 -11.06
N TRP A 21 0.31 3.05 -10.54
CA TRP A 21 -0.44 4.17 -11.09
C TRP A 21 0.35 5.49 -10.97
N ALA A 22 0.28 6.33 -12.00
CA ALA A 22 0.81 7.69 -11.94
C ALA A 22 -0.08 8.67 -11.14
N VAL A 23 -1.29 8.24 -10.75
CA VAL A 23 -2.29 9.09 -10.07
C VAL A 23 -2.63 8.50 -8.71
N GLU A 24 -2.33 9.24 -7.64
CA GLU A 24 -2.51 8.83 -6.26
C GLU A 24 -3.94 8.41 -5.93
N ASP A 25 -4.93 9.20 -6.38
CA ASP A 25 -6.35 8.92 -6.16
C ASP A 25 -6.77 7.55 -6.70
N THR A 26 -6.20 7.13 -7.83
CA THR A 26 -6.50 5.83 -8.42
C THR A 26 -5.89 4.71 -7.58
N ALA A 27 -4.64 4.87 -7.14
CA ALA A 27 -3.99 3.93 -6.24
C ALA A 27 -4.74 3.81 -4.89
N ARG A 28 -5.16 4.94 -4.30
CA ARG A 28 -5.97 4.97 -3.06
C ARG A 28 -7.31 4.26 -3.21
N ARG A 29 -7.99 4.41 -4.36
CA ARG A 29 -9.24 3.67 -4.64
C ARG A 29 -8.98 2.17 -4.73
N THR A 30 -7.92 1.75 -5.41
CA THR A 30 -7.56 0.33 -5.50
C THR A 30 -7.18 -0.24 -4.14
N TYR A 31 -6.39 0.49 -3.34
CA TYR A 31 -6.05 0.14 -1.96
C TYR A 31 -7.32 -0.14 -1.13
N ARG A 32 -8.27 0.80 -1.10
CA ARG A 32 -9.55 0.62 -0.38
C ARG A 32 -10.37 -0.55 -0.92
N ARG A 33 -10.37 -0.76 -2.24
CA ARG A 33 -11.03 -1.91 -2.86
C ARG A 33 -10.41 -3.22 -2.38
N TRP A 34 -9.10 -3.31 -2.33
CA TRP A 34 -8.39 -4.50 -1.85
C TRP A 34 -8.59 -4.73 -0.35
N LEU A 35 -8.64 -3.67 0.46
CA LEU A 35 -9.06 -3.76 1.86
C LEU A 35 -10.43 -4.42 1.99
N GLY A 36 -11.40 -4.00 1.19
CA GLY A 36 -12.75 -4.59 1.22
C GLY A 36 -12.81 -6.05 0.78
N LEU A 37 -11.90 -6.49 -0.10
CA LEU A 37 -11.87 -7.86 -0.63
C LEU A 37 -11.03 -8.82 0.23
N TYR A 38 -9.92 -8.34 0.77
CA TYR A 38 -8.88 -9.17 1.37
C TYR A 38 -8.55 -8.77 2.81
N GLY A 39 -9.01 -7.62 3.31
CA GLY A 39 -8.63 -7.09 4.62
C GLY A 39 -9.10 -7.93 5.81
N SER A 40 -10.06 -8.84 5.61
CA SER A 40 -10.48 -9.82 6.62
C SER A 40 -9.61 -11.08 6.67
N GLN A 41 -8.69 -11.26 5.71
CA GLN A 41 -7.78 -12.40 5.70
C GLN A 41 -6.69 -12.17 6.74
N PRO A 42 -6.47 -13.10 7.69
CA PRO A 42 -5.58 -12.88 8.83
C PRO A 42 -4.12 -12.73 8.43
N THR A 43 -3.74 -13.16 7.23
CA THR A 43 -2.37 -13.10 6.71
C THR A 43 -2.18 -12.07 5.61
N ALA A 44 -3.24 -11.32 5.25
CA ALA A 44 -3.15 -10.32 4.21
C ALA A 44 -2.39 -9.08 4.68
N VAL A 45 -1.42 -8.66 3.89
CA VAL A 45 -0.73 -7.38 4.03
C VAL A 45 -1.01 -6.56 2.79
N ILE A 46 -1.57 -5.37 2.96
CA ILE A 46 -1.87 -4.46 1.84
C ILE A 46 -1.15 -3.14 2.08
N GLN A 47 -0.32 -2.72 1.13
CA GLN A 47 0.47 -1.49 1.21
C GLN A 47 0.08 -0.54 0.09
N LEU A 48 0.04 0.75 0.41
CA LEU A 48 0.09 1.86 -0.55
C LEU A 48 1.46 2.50 -0.43
N ILE A 49 2.20 2.55 -1.51
CA ILE A 49 3.59 3.02 -1.55
C ILE A 49 3.68 4.15 -2.57
N GLU A 50 4.35 5.24 -2.20
CA GLU A 50 4.84 6.25 -3.12
C GLU A 50 6.26 5.89 -3.55
N GLU A 51 6.50 5.85 -4.85
CA GLU A 51 7.82 5.70 -5.44
C GLU A 51 8.19 6.99 -6.16
N THR A 52 9.29 7.60 -5.72
CA THR A 52 9.88 8.79 -6.33
C THR A 52 11.31 8.47 -6.79
N ALA A 53 11.97 9.45 -7.42
CA ALA A 53 13.38 9.33 -7.75
C ALA A 53 14.29 9.21 -6.50
N GLU A 54 13.80 9.64 -5.33
CA GLU A 54 14.55 9.58 -4.06
C GLU A 54 14.40 8.23 -3.36
N GLY A 55 13.40 7.42 -3.73
CA GLY A 55 13.16 6.11 -3.16
C GLY A 55 11.68 5.75 -3.03
N ARG A 56 11.42 4.70 -2.24
CA ARG A 56 10.07 4.21 -1.93
C ARG A 56 9.70 4.59 -0.50
N GLN A 57 8.50 5.11 -0.33
CA GLN A 57 7.90 5.42 0.96
C GLN A 57 6.57 4.69 1.09
N VAL A 58 6.36 3.95 2.17
CA VAL A 58 5.05 3.38 2.49
C VAL A 58 4.17 4.53 3.01
N LEU A 59 3.05 4.77 2.35
CA LEU A 59 2.07 5.77 2.79
C LEU A 59 1.05 5.16 3.75
N ARG A 60 0.65 3.91 3.48
CA ARG A 60 -0.32 3.15 4.28
C ARG A 60 0.01 1.68 4.26
N ILE A 61 -0.20 1.01 5.38
CA ILE A 61 -0.15 -0.44 5.49
C ILE A 61 -1.38 -0.93 6.25
N TRP A 62 -1.98 -2.00 5.76
CA TRP A 62 -3.02 -2.74 6.46
C TRP A 62 -2.54 -4.14 6.76
N THR A 63 -2.75 -4.56 8.00
CA THR A 63 -2.60 -5.94 8.45
C THR A 63 -3.87 -6.37 9.17
N ASN A 64 -3.92 -7.62 9.64
CA ASN A 64 -5.01 -8.10 10.49
C ASN A 64 -5.13 -7.34 11.83
N GLN A 65 -4.16 -6.49 12.19
CA GLN A 65 -4.16 -5.64 13.37
C GLN A 65 -4.78 -4.25 13.12
N GLY A 66 -5.08 -3.91 11.86
CA GLY A 66 -5.65 -2.63 11.45
C GLY A 66 -4.80 -1.85 10.45
N GLU A 67 -5.18 -0.59 10.22
CA GLU A 67 -4.44 0.34 9.35
C GLU A 67 -3.37 1.09 10.15
N THR A 68 -2.13 1.07 9.64
CA THR A 68 -1.08 1.99 10.07
C THR A 68 -0.82 2.97 8.94
N VAL A 69 -0.81 4.26 9.27
CA VAL A 69 -0.38 5.33 8.37
C VAL A 69 1.02 5.72 8.80
N GLU A 70 1.99 5.57 7.90
CA GLU A 70 3.30 6.20 8.09
C GLU A 70 3.16 7.62 7.56
N GLU A 71 2.96 8.57 8.47
CA GLU A 71 3.09 9.97 8.14
C GLU A 71 4.52 10.20 7.65
N PRO A 72 4.74 10.84 6.49
CA PRO A 72 6.09 11.28 6.12
C PRO A 72 6.62 12.07 7.31
N GLU A 73 7.78 11.67 7.84
CA GLU A 73 8.53 12.52 8.76
C GLU A 73 8.59 13.89 8.08
N SER A 74 7.92 14.88 8.67
CA SER A 74 7.83 16.21 8.10
C SER A 74 9.26 16.70 7.91
N ARG A 75 9.77 16.68 6.67
CA ARG A 75 11.02 17.34 6.29
C ARG A 75 10.85 18.79 6.68
N SER A 76 11.38 19.13 7.85
CA SER A 76 11.47 20.49 8.40
C SER A 76 12.66 21.22 7.77
#